data_AF-A0A485JA28-F1
#
_entry.id   AF-A0A485JA28-F1
#
_cell.length_a   1.000
_cell.length_b   1.000
_cell.length_c   1.000
_cell.angle_alpha   90.00
_cell.angle_beta   90.00
_cell.angle_gamma   90.00
#
_symmetry.space_group_name_H-M   'P 1'
#
loop_
_entity.id
_entity.type
_entity.pdbx_description
1 polymer ?
#
loop_
_entity_poly.entity_id
_entity_poly.type
_entity_poly.pdbx_seq_one_letter_code
_entity_poly.pdbx_strand_id
1 'polypeptide(L)'
;MHDILNKRTNSTWPTTWFAPRLTGKGPFTDVYSVMANWGANHGVLTIGHVGADFITLASMLRIPVCMHNVEETKVYRPSAWAAHGMDIEGQDYRACQNYGPLYKR
;
A
#
# COMPACT_ATOMS: atom_id res chain seq x y z
N MET A 1 14.98 20.33 16.00
CA MET A 1 15.15 19.41 14.86
C MET A 1 14.38 19.85 13.62
N HIS A 2 13.07 20.13 13.71
CA HIS A 2 12.26 20.57 12.56
C HIS A 2 12.91 21.71 11.76
N ASP A 3 13.24 22.83 12.41
CA ASP A 3 13.75 24.03 11.71
C ASP A 3 15.02 23.76 10.89
N ILE A 4 15.93 22.94 11.40
CA ILE A 4 17.21 22.62 10.74
C ILE A 4 16.97 21.77 9.48
N LEU A 5 15.95 20.91 9.49
CA LEU A 5 15.58 20.09 8.33
C LEU A 5 14.73 20.90 7.35
N ASN A 6 13.72 21.63 7.81
CA ASN A 6 12.82 22.41 6.96
C ASN A 6 13.56 23.49 6.16
N LYS A 7 14.48 24.23 6.81
CA LYS A 7 15.29 25.27 6.15
C LYS A 7 16.24 24.73 5.08
N ARG A 8 16.66 23.45 5.17
CA ARG A 8 17.58 22.85 4.17
C ARG A 8 16.86 22.23 2.98
N THR A 9 15.55 22.02 3.07
CA THR A 9 14.74 21.37 2.03
C THR A 9 13.93 22.41 1.27
N ASN A 10 12.80 22.87 1.84
CA ASN A 10 12.02 23.95 1.27
C ASN A 10 11.06 24.53 2.32
N SER A 11 11.46 25.61 2.99
CA SER A 11 10.66 26.23 4.05
C SER A 11 9.45 27.02 3.55
N THR A 12 9.28 27.17 2.23
CA THR A 12 8.12 27.86 1.64
C THR A 12 6.96 26.90 1.35
N TRP A 13 7.19 25.59 1.45
CA TRP A 13 6.21 24.55 1.13
C TRP A 13 5.69 23.87 2.40
N PRO A 14 4.46 23.33 2.38
CA PRO A 14 3.92 22.58 3.51
C PRO A 14 4.72 21.30 3.74
N THR A 15 5.00 20.99 5.02
CA THR A 15 5.77 19.81 5.42
C THR A 15 4.92 18.88 6.26
N THR A 16 4.96 17.57 5.95
CA THR A 16 4.46 16.51 6.83
C THR A 16 5.61 15.56 7.15
N TRP A 17 5.91 15.36 8.43
CA TRP A 17 6.87 14.34 8.87
C TRP A 17 6.14 13.01 9.05
N PHE A 18 6.49 12.00 8.26
CA PHE A 18 5.81 10.71 8.23
C PHE A 18 6.72 9.59 8.74
N ALA A 19 6.19 8.75 9.61
CA ALA A 19 6.86 7.55 10.11
C ALA A 19 5.98 6.32 9.78
N PRO A 20 6.38 5.45 8.83
CA PRO A 20 5.59 4.28 8.49
C PRO A 20 5.63 3.25 9.64
N ARG A 21 4.50 2.56 9.87
CA ARG A 21 4.48 1.38 10.74
C ARG A 21 5.28 0.26 10.08
N LEU A 22 6.31 -0.22 10.78
CA LEU A 22 7.15 -1.33 10.34
C LEU A 22 6.53 -2.66 10.74
N THR A 23 6.87 -3.71 10.00
CA THR A 23 6.43 -5.10 10.26
C THR A 23 7.59 -6.06 10.44
N GLY A 24 8.83 -5.64 10.11
CA GLY A 24 10.00 -6.51 10.10
C GLY A 24 10.06 -7.47 8.91
N LYS A 25 9.15 -7.33 7.94
CA LYS A 25 9.02 -8.21 6.78
C LYS A 25 8.90 -7.40 5.48
N GLY A 26 9.40 -7.96 4.38
CA GLY A 26 9.24 -7.39 3.03
C GLY A 26 9.68 -5.92 2.94
N PRO A 27 8.92 -5.03 2.28
CA PRO A 27 9.30 -3.62 2.13
C PRO A 27 9.10 -2.78 3.40
N PHE A 28 8.72 -3.39 4.53
CA PHE A 28 8.48 -2.72 5.82
C PHE A 28 9.43 -3.23 6.92
N THR A 29 10.64 -3.66 6.56
CA THR A 29 11.72 -4.02 7.50
C THR A 29 12.27 -2.79 8.22
N ASP A 30 12.44 -1.69 7.51
CA ASP A 30 12.92 -0.40 8.01
C ASP A 30 12.37 0.77 7.16
N VAL A 31 12.55 2.00 7.63
CA VAL A 31 12.02 3.21 6.96
C VAL A 31 12.65 3.42 5.57
N TYR A 32 13.92 3.02 5.40
CA TYR A 32 14.59 3.12 4.11
C TYR A 32 13.95 2.19 3.09
N SER A 33 13.65 0.96 3.48
CA SER A 33 13.01 -0.05 2.63
C SER A 33 11.63 0.41 2.18
N VAL A 34 10.87 1.13 3.02
CA VAL A 34 9.59 1.74 2.63
C VAL A 34 9.81 2.79 1.53
N MET A 35 10.82 3.65 1.67
CA MET A 35 11.14 4.68 0.68
C MET A 35 11.66 4.08 -0.63
N ALA A 36 12.55 3.09 -0.56
CA ALA A 36 13.19 2.47 -1.71
C ALA A 36 12.23 1.65 -2.58
N ASN A 37 11.19 1.08 -1.99
CA ASN A 37 10.16 0.31 -2.71
C ASN A 37 8.98 1.19 -3.18
N TRP A 38 8.99 2.49 -2.90
CA TRP A 38 7.95 3.39 -3.37
C TRP A 38 8.11 3.67 -4.88
N GLY A 39 7.07 3.37 -5.66
CA GLY A 39 7.14 3.32 -7.12
C GLY A 39 7.09 4.67 -7.86
N ALA A 40 7.07 5.81 -7.18
CA ALA A 40 6.95 7.14 -7.78
C ALA A 40 7.59 8.24 -6.91
N ASN A 41 7.69 9.47 -7.41
CA ASN A 41 8.13 10.62 -6.60
C ASN A 41 6.98 11.26 -5.79
N HIS A 42 5.72 10.97 -6.16
CA HIS A 42 4.52 11.46 -5.48
C HIS A 42 3.85 10.36 -4.65
N GLY A 43 3.03 10.79 -3.69
CA GLY A 43 2.17 9.93 -2.89
C GLY A 43 0.93 10.70 -2.43
N VAL A 44 -0.07 9.98 -1.94
CA VAL A 44 -1.30 10.57 -1.38
C VAL A 44 -1.38 10.21 0.09
N LEU A 45 -1.57 11.22 0.94
CA LEU A 45 -1.83 11.03 2.37
C LEU A 45 -3.34 11.13 2.62
N THR A 46 -3.90 10.12 3.27
CA THR A 46 -5.31 10.05 3.67
C THR A 46 -5.40 9.99 5.19
N ILE A 47 -6.39 10.67 5.78
CA ILE A 47 -6.60 10.67 7.23
C ILE A 47 -7.06 9.28 7.72
N GLY A 48 -6.55 8.86 8.88
CA GLY A 48 -6.90 7.59 9.50
C GLY A 48 -6.17 6.37 8.92
N HIS A 49 -6.46 5.18 9.48
CA HIS A 49 -5.88 3.91 9.03
C HIS A 49 -6.83 3.17 8.08
N VAL A 50 -6.93 3.68 6.85
CA VAL A 50 -7.86 3.20 5.81
C VAL A 50 -7.25 2.18 4.85
N GLY A 51 -6.13 1.56 5.23
CA GLY A 51 -5.42 0.61 4.36
C GLY A 51 -6.27 -0.62 3.99
N ALA A 52 -7.09 -1.12 4.92
CA ALA A 52 -8.01 -2.23 4.64
C ALA A 52 -9.10 -1.81 3.64
N ASP A 53 -9.61 -0.59 3.75
CA ASP A 53 -10.62 -0.05 2.83
C ASP A 53 -10.05 0.04 1.40
N PHE A 54 -8.81 0.51 1.25
CA PHE A 54 -8.11 0.51 -0.04
C PHE A 54 -7.89 -0.89 -0.61
N ILE A 55 -7.52 -1.88 0.22
CA ILE A 55 -7.35 -3.27 -0.22
C ILE A 55 -8.68 -3.84 -0.74
N THR A 56 -9.77 -3.64 0.00
CA THR A 56 -11.09 -4.09 -0.42
C THR A 56 -11.51 -3.42 -1.73
N LEU A 57 -11.37 -2.09 -1.84
CA LEU A 57 -11.68 -1.36 -3.07
C LEU A 57 -10.83 -1.83 -4.26
N ALA A 58 -9.52 -2.00 -4.08
CA ALA A 58 -8.62 -2.49 -5.11
C ALA A 58 -9.04 -3.87 -5.63
N SER A 59 -9.46 -4.77 -4.74
CA SER A 59 -9.98 -6.10 -5.13
C SER A 59 -11.27 -6.02 -5.96
N MET A 60 -12.19 -5.10 -5.63
CA MET A 60 -13.39 -4.85 -6.44
C MET A 60 -13.05 -4.35 -7.84
N LEU A 61 -11.94 -3.63 -7.98
CA LEU A 61 -11.45 -3.09 -9.26
C LEU A 61 -10.45 -4.02 -9.97
N ARG A 62 -10.09 -5.14 -9.34
CA ARG A 62 -9.08 -6.11 -9.83
C ARG A 62 -7.71 -5.45 -10.05
N ILE A 63 -7.32 -4.56 -9.15
CA ILE A 63 -6.00 -3.94 -9.12
C ILE A 63 -5.18 -4.66 -8.04
N PRO A 64 -4.08 -5.34 -8.39
CA PRO A 64 -3.26 -6.05 -7.41
C PRO A 64 -2.55 -5.06 -6.48
N VAL A 65 -2.54 -5.36 -5.19
CA VAL A 65 -1.87 -4.53 -4.19
C VAL A 65 -0.42 -5.02 -4.03
N CYS A 66 0.52 -4.31 -4.66
CA CYS A 66 1.94 -4.71 -4.69
C CYS A 66 2.73 -4.42 -3.40
N MET A 67 2.22 -3.58 -2.51
CA MET A 67 2.88 -3.21 -1.26
C MET A 67 1.86 -2.71 -0.23
N HIS A 68 1.75 -3.36 0.93
CA HIS A 68 0.97 -2.88 2.08
C HIS A 68 1.51 -3.41 3.41
N ASN A 69 1.29 -2.67 4.51
CA ASN A 69 1.61 -3.13 5.87
C ASN A 69 0.37 -3.43 6.72
N VAL A 70 -0.82 -3.46 6.11
CA VAL A 70 -2.08 -3.83 6.78
C VAL A 70 -1.94 -5.23 7.38
N GLU A 71 -2.49 -5.42 8.58
CA GLU A 71 -2.53 -6.73 9.24
C GLU A 71 -3.32 -7.73 8.41
N GLU A 72 -2.81 -8.96 8.26
CA GLU A 72 -3.41 -10.00 7.40
C GLU A 72 -4.88 -10.29 7.76
N THR A 73 -5.23 -10.23 9.05
CA THR A 73 -6.60 -10.45 9.56
C THR A 73 -7.62 -9.41 9.06
N LYS A 74 -7.15 -8.27 8.55
CA LYS A 74 -7.99 -7.18 8.02
C LYS A 74 -8.07 -7.18 6.51
N VAL A 75 -7.37 -8.09 5.83
CA VAL A 75 -7.48 -8.24 4.37
C VAL A 75 -8.85 -8.82 4.05
N TYR A 76 -9.73 -7.99 3.48
CA TYR A 76 -11.07 -8.39 3.08
C TYR A 76 -11.25 -8.23 1.57
N ARG A 77 -11.50 -9.35 0.89
CA ARG A 77 -11.64 -9.47 -0.57
C ARG A 77 -12.81 -10.40 -0.91
N PRO A 78 -13.31 -10.44 -2.16
CA PRO A 78 -14.30 -11.42 -2.57
C PRO A 78 -13.83 -12.85 -2.28
N SER A 79 -14.74 -13.72 -1.83
CA SER A 79 -14.39 -15.09 -1.39
C SER A 79 -13.64 -15.91 -2.45
N ALA A 80 -13.85 -15.62 -3.73
CA ALA A 80 -13.16 -16.28 -4.83
C ALA A 80 -11.64 -16.06 -4.85
N TRP A 81 -11.11 -15.02 -4.19
CA TRP A 81 -9.66 -14.83 -4.04
C TRP A 81 -9.01 -16.00 -3.31
N ALA A 82 -9.66 -16.55 -2.27
CA ALA A 82 -9.11 -17.67 -1.49
C ALA A 82 -8.86 -18.93 -2.34
N ALA A 83 -9.67 -19.13 -3.40
CA ALA A 83 -9.48 -20.23 -4.34
C ALA A 83 -8.22 -20.09 -5.22
N HIS A 84 -7.62 -18.90 -5.28
CA HIS A 84 -6.38 -18.63 -6.02
C HIS A 84 -5.11 -18.87 -5.17
N GLY A 85 -5.24 -19.38 -3.94
CA GLY A 85 -4.13 -19.83 -3.10
C GLY A 85 -4.10 -19.21 -1.70
N MET A 86 -3.33 -19.82 -0.79
CA MET A 86 -3.25 -19.37 0.61
C MET A 86 -2.32 -18.16 0.80
N ASP A 87 -1.30 -18.02 -0.04
CA ASP A 87 -0.44 -16.84 -0.05
C ASP A 87 -1.24 -15.61 -0.50
N ILE A 88 -1.40 -14.62 0.39
CA ILE A 88 -2.32 -13.49 0.25
C ILE A 88 -1.93 -12.58 -0.93
N GLU A 89 -0.63 -12.42 -1.19
CA GLU A 89 -0.14 -11.64 -2.33
C GLU A 89 -0.35 -12.41 -3.64
N GLY A 90 0.08 -13.66 -3.70
CA GLY A 90 -0.03 -14.50 -4.88
C GLY A 90 -1.49 -14.74 -5.30
N GLN A 91 -2.42 -14.92 -4.36
CA GLN A 91 -3.84 -15.02 -4.70
C GLN A 91 -4.37 -13.72 -5.34
N ASP A 92 -3.85 -12.56 -4.94
CA ASP A 92 -4.30 -11.27 -5.45
C ASP A 92 -3.92 -11.08 -6.91
N TYR A 93 -2.64 -11.32 -7.24
CA TYR A 93 -2.15 -11.26 -8.60
C TYR A 93 -2.88 -12.25 -9.51
N ARG A 94 -3.05 -13.50 -9.06
CA ARG A 94 -3.73 -14.54 -9.85
C ARG A 94 -5.22 -14.21 -10.06
N ALA A 95 -5.92 -13.76 -9.02
CA ALA A 95 -7.32 -13.38 -9.13
C ALA A 95 -7.53 -12.14 -10.01
N CYS A 96 -6.71 -11.10 -9.82
CA CYS A 96 -6.76 -9.89 -10.64
C CYS A 96 -6.49 -10.21 -12.13
N GLN A 97 -5.49 -11.06 -12.41
CA GLN A 97 -5.18 -11.50 -13.77
C GLN A 97 -6.31 -12.33 -14.40
N ASN A 98 -6.96 -13.19 -13.61
CA ASN A 98 -8.07 -14.03 -14.05
C ASN A 98 -9.28 -13.17 -14.44
N TYR A 99 -9.77 -12.37 -13.50
CA TYR A 99 -11.01 -11.60 -13.65
C TYR A 99 -10.85 -10.36 -14.54
N GLY A 100 -9.65 -9.77 -14.61
CA GLY A 100 -9.38 -8.61 -15.43
C GLY A 100 -10.12 -7.33 -14.99
N PRO A 101 -9.92 -6.22 -15.71
CA PRO A 101 -10.58 -4.94 -15.43
C PRO A 101 -12.11 -5.03 -15.51
N LEU A 102 -12.80 -4.25 -14.68
CA LEU A 102 -14.26 -4.36 -14.50
C LEU A 102 -15.08 -3.99 -15.75
N TYR A 103 -14.66 -3.00 -16.52
CA TYR A 103 -15.53 -2.39 -17.54
C TYR A 103 -15.24 -2.88 -18.96
N LYS A 104 -13.97 -3.10 -19.32
CA LYS A 104 -13.51 -3.55 -20.65
C LYS A 104 -12.12 -4.18 -20.52
N ARG A 105 -11.86 -5.28 -21.23
CA ARG A 105 -10.56 -5.98 -21.30
C ARG A 105 -9.91 -5.77 -22.67
#